data_AF-A0A9R0WJ05-F1
#
_entry.id   AF-A0A9R0WJ05-F1
#
_cell.length_a   1.000
_cell.length_b   1.000
_cell.length_c   1.000
_cell.angle_alpha   90.00
_cell.angle_beta   90.00
_cell.angle_gamma   90.00
#
_symmetry.space_group_name_H-M   'P 1'
#
loop_
_entity.id
_entity.type
_entity.pdbx_description
1 polymer ?
#
loop_
_entity_poly.entity_id
_entity_poly.type
_entity_poly.pdbx_seq_one_letter_code
_entity_poly.pdbx_strand_id
1 'polypeptide(L)'
;MKNKAEVMKEELRARIVDSGSVDLPRKLELVDTLQRLGLDYHYGKEINDLLCGIHDAGDEARDLHTTALRFYLLRKQGLNVSPDVFLKFIDDEGKITCNETRSLLCMYNAAHVRTHGEETLSSAMAYTKGHLQCAVEQQTIPPSILLDQVRRTLETPLFRRPRRVEARHFISVYERMTTRNDAILELAKLDFSILQALYCEELRTLTL
;
A
#
# COMPACT_ATOMS: atom_id res chain seq x y z
N MET A 1 19.72 11.85 -17.78
CA MET A 1 18.89 11.26 -16.70
C MET A 1 17.71 12.15 -16.31
N LYS A 2 17.91 13.41 -15.89
CA LYS A 2 16.82 14.32 -15.50
C LYS A 2 15.73 14.50 -16.57
N ASN A 3 16.10 14.82 -17.82
CA ASN A 3 15.11 15.00 -18.90
C ASN A 3 14.27 13.75 -19.19
N LYS A 4 14.86 12.55 -19.08
CA LYS A 4 14.14 11.28 -19.26
C LYS A 4 13.14 11.06 -18.12
N ALA A 5 13.54 11.34 -16.88
CA ALA A 5 12.65 11.24 -15.72
C ALA A 5 11.44 12.16 -15.86
N GLU A 6 11.63 13.41 -16.30
CA GLU A 6 10.52 14.36 -16.47
C GLU A 6 9.51 13.91 -17.52
N VAL A 7 9.96 13.41 -18.67
CA VAL A 7 9.05 12.86 -19.70
C VAL A 7 8.22 11.69 -19.14
N MET A 8 8.88 10.75 -18.47
CA MET A 8 8.19 9.59 -17.86
C MET A 8 7.21 10.02 -16.76
N LYS A 9 7.54 11.08 -16.01
CA LYS A 9 6.65 11.60 -14.97
C LYS A 9 5.35 12.11 -15.55
N GLU A 10 5.41 12.89 -16.63
CA GLU A 10 4.23 13.48 -17.27
C GLU A 10 3.38 12.42 -17.97
N GLU A 11 3.99 11.42 -18.61
CA GLU A 11 3.26 10.26 -19.16
C GLU A 11 2.50 9.50 -18.07
N LEU A 12 3.12 9.29 -16.90
CA LEU A 12 2.46 8.64 -15.77
C LEU A 12 1.37 9.53 -15.16
N ARG A 13 1.57 10.85 -15.10
CA ARG A 13 0.54 11.82 -14.66
C ARG A 13 -0.72 11.68 -15.50
N ALA A 14 -0.58 11.67 -16.82
CA ALA A 14 -1.72 11.49 -17.74
C ALA A 14 -2.48 10.18 -17.49
N ARG A 15 -1.76 9.07 -17.23
CA ARG A 15 -2.38 7.78 -16.90
C ARG A 15 -3.13 7.79 -15.57
N ILE A 16 -2.61 8.48 -14.56
CA ILE A 16 -3.31 8.61 -13.26
C ILE A 16 -4.62 9.38 -13.46
N VAL A 17 -4.60 10.46 -14.24
CA VAL A 17 -5.81 11.25 -14.53
C VAL A 17 -6.84 10.42 -15.32
N ASP A 18 -6.40 9.66 -16.33
CA ASP A 18 -7.28 8.80 -17.14
C ASP A 18 -7.86 7.60 -16.35
N SER A 19 -7.21 7.22 -15.25
CA SER A 19 -7.66 6.12 -14.39
C SER A 19 -9.03 6.37 -13.72
N GLY A 20 -9.60 7.58 -13.82
CA GLY A 20 -10.93 7.91 -13.32
C GLY A 20 -12.05 6.99 -13.81
N SER A 21 -11.91 6.38 -14.99
CA SER A 21 -12.89 5.44 -15.58
C SER A 21 -12.68 3.97 -15.18
N VAL A 22 -11.57 3.67 -14.49
CA VAL A 22 -11.18 2.29 -14.12
C VAL A 22 -11.95 1.81 -12.89
N ASP A 23 -12.08 0.50 -12.72
CA ASP A 23 -12.68 -0.12 -11.54
C ASP A 23 -11.89 0.17 -10.24
N LEU A 24 -12.62 0.18 -9.12
CA LEU A 24 -12.10 0.54 -7.81
C LEU A 24 -10.83 -0.24 -7.40
N PRO A 25 -10.74 -1.58 -7.55
CA PRO A 25 -9.55 -2.33 -7.15
C PRO A 25 -8.28 -1.85 -7.86
N ARG A 26 -8.33 -1.62 -9.17
CA ARG A 26 -7.17 -1.16 -9.95
C ARG A 26 -6.75 0.26 -9.61
N LYS A 27 -7.71 1.16 -9.32
CA LYS A 27 -7.40 2.52 -8.82
C LYS A 27 -6.62 2.45 -7.52
N LEU A 28 -7.07 1.63 -6.58
CA LEU A 28 -6.41 1.44 -5.28
C LEU A 28 -5.03 0.79 -5.42
N GLU A 29 -4.91 -0.25 -6.26
CA GLU A 29 -3.62 -0.91 -6.54
C GLU A 29 -2.61 0.07 -7.18
N LEU A 30 -3.06 0.95 -8.08
CA LEU A 30 -2.21 1.99 -8.65
C LEU A 30 -1.68 2.93 -7.57
N VAL A 31 -2.56 3.47 -6.71
CA VAL A 31 -2.17 4.37 -5.63
C VAL A 31 -1.22 3.68 -4.64
N ASP A 32 -1.52 2.45 -4.21
CA ASP A 32 -0.64 1.67 -3.33
C ASP A 32 0.73 1.46 -3.97
N THR A 33 0.77 1.10 -5.25
CA THR A 33 2.01 0.89 -6.00
C THR A 33 2.86 2.16 -6.03
N LEU A 34 2.26 3.31 -6.37
CA LEU A 34 2.97 4.59 -6.42
C LEU A 34 3.51 5.00 -5.05
N GLN A 35 2.72 4.84 -4.00
CA GLN A 35 3.13 5.17 -2.63
C GLN A 35 4.24 4.24 -2.12
N ARG A 36 4.16 2.93 -2.41
CA ARG A 36 5.16 1.96 -1.96
C ARG A 36 6.45 2.05 -2.74
N LEU A 37 6.40 2.47 -4.01
CA LEU A 37 7.60 2.79 -4.80
C LEU A 37 8.19 4.17 -4.45
N GLY A 38 7.52 4.95 -3.61
CA GLY A 38 7.96 6.28 -3.18
C GLY A 38 7.91 7.31 -4.30
N LEU A 39 6.97 7.18 -5.24
CA LEU A 39 6.71 8.10 -6.34
C LEU A 39 5.54 9.06 -6.08
N ASP A 40 4.76 8.81 -5.02
CA ASP A 40 3.55 9.55 -4.66
C ASP A 40 3.76 11.06 -4.51
N TYR A 41 4.94 11.48 -4.07
CA TYR A 41 5.25 12.90 -3.88
C TYR A 41 5.28 13.72 -5.18
N HIS A 42 5.42 13.08 -6.35
CA HIS A 42 5.31 13.76 -7.67
C HIS A 42 3.86 13.98 -8.11
N TYR A 43 2.92 13.24 -7.52
CA TYR A 43 1.52 13.12 -7.95
C TYR A 43 0.54 13.43 -6.82
N GLY A 44 0.95 14.24 -5.84
CA GLY A 44 0.18 14.48 -4.63
C GLY A 44 -1.23 15.01 -4.90
N LYS A 45 -1.39 15.89 -5.90
CA LYS A 45 -2.70 16.42 -6.30
C LYS A 45 -3.56 15.34 -6.96
N GLU A 46 -3.03 14.65 -7.95
CA GLU A 46 -3.77 13.62 -8.71
C GLU A 46 -4.22 12.47 -7.81
N ILE A 47 -3.33 12.01 -6.92
CA ILE A 47 -3.66 10.97 -5.94
C ILE A 47 -4.73 11.47 -4.96
N ASN A 48 -4.63 12.72 -4.51
CA ASN A 48 -5.62 13.29 -3.61
C ASN A 48 -7.00 13.37 -4.27
N ASP A 49 -7.07 13.92 -5.48
CA ASP A 49 -8.33 14.07 -6.23
C ASP A 49 -8.97 12.68 -6.48
N LEU A 50 -8.16 11.68 -6.82
CA LEU A 50 -8.63 10.29 -7.00
C LEU A 50 -9.17 9.68 -5.69
N LEU A 51 -8.46 9.85 -4.57
CA LEU A 51 -8.88 9.33 -3.27
C LEU A 51 -10.12 10.04 -2.72
N CYS A 52 -10.25 11.36 -2.94
CA CYS A 52 -11.48 12.10 -2.61
C CYS A 52 -12.68 11.55 -3.39
N GLY A 53 -12.54 11.34 -4.71
CA GLY A 53 -13.62 10.73 -5.50
C GLY A 53 -14.02 9.33 -5.01
N ILE A 54 -13.05 8.51 -4.57
CA ILE A 54 -13.32 7.19 -3.97
C ILE A 54 -13.99 7.30 -2.59
N HIS A 55 -13.68 8.35 -1.83
CA HIS A 55 -14.32 8.62 -0.53
C HIS A 55 -15.77 9.03 -0.73
N ASP A 56 -16.02 9.99 -1.62
CA ASP A 56 -17.34 10.56 -1.93
C ASP A 56 -18.31 9.53 -2.52
N ALA A 57 -17.80 8.56 -3.31
CA ALA A 57 -18.60 7.47 -3.85
C ALA A 57 -19.09 6.47 -2.77
N GLY A 58 -18.56 6.53 -1.54
CA GLY A 58 -18.94 5.62 -0.46
C GLY A 58 -18.27 4.24 -0.54
N ASP A 59 -18.77 3.29 0.26
CA ASP A 59 -18.24 1.93 0.32
C ASP A 59 -18.92 1.02 -0.72
N GLU A 60 -18.30 0.92 -1.89
CA GLU A 60 -18.73 0.01 -2.98
C GLU A 60 -18.00 -1.35 -2.96
N ALA A 61 -17.05 -1.53 -2.04
CA ALA A 61 -16.19 -2.71 -2.03
C ALA A 61 -16.97 -3.96 -1.56
N ARG A 62 -16.78 -5.08 -2.25
CA ARG A 62 -17.50 -6.34 -1.99
C ARG A 62 -16.66 -7.37 -1.24
N ASP A 63 -15.34 -7.27 -1.34
CA ASP A 63 -14.39 -8.20 -0.74
C ASP A 63 -13.51 -7.51 0.32
N LEU A 64 -12.92 -8.32 1.19
CA LEU A 64 -12.09 -7.83 2.30
C LEU A 64 -10.82 -7.14 1.81
N HIS A 65 -10.19 -7.64 0.73
CA HIS A 65 -8.95 -7.06 0.20
C HIS A 65 -9.17 -5.63 -0.27
N THR A 66 -10.19 -5.41 -1.12
CA THR A 66 -10.54 -4.08 -1.64
C THR A 66 -10.97 -3.16 -0.52
N THR A 67 -11.79 -3.64 0.43
CA THR A 67 -12.26 -2.82 1.56
C THR A 67 -11.10 -2.39 2.45
N ALA A 68 -10.20 -3.32 2.81
CA ALA A 68 -9.04 -3.04 3.64
C ALA A 68 -8.05 -2.08 2.96
N LEU A 69 -7.79 -2.28 1.67
CA LEU A 69 -6.90 -1.39 0.92
C LEU A 69 -7.47 0.03 0.79
N ARG A 70 -8.77 0.14 0.49
CA ARG A 70 -9.49 1.42 0.48
C ARG A 70 -9.38 2.13 1.82
N PHE A 71 -9.72 1.44 2.91
CA PHE A 71 -9.64 1.98 4.26
C PHE A 71 -8.23 2.47 4.61
N TYR A 72 -7.22 1.65 4.34
CA TYR A 72 -5.81 1.98 4.59
C TYR A 72 -5.38 3.25 3.84
N LEU A 73 -5.66 3.34 2.54
CA LEU A 73 -5.24 4.46 1.70
C LEU A 73 -5.97 5.76 2.06
N LEU A 74 -7.29 5.70 2.29
CA LEU A 74 -8.08 6.88 2.66
C LEU A 74 -7.63 7.46 4.00
N ARG A 75 -7.46 6.63 5.04
CA ARG A 75 -6.99 7.11 6.34
C ARG A 75 -5.56 7.61 6.30
N LYS A 76 -4.68 6.97 5.52
CA LYS A 76 -3.31 7.44 5.31
C LYS A 76 -3.27 8.82 4.64
N GLN A 77 -4.28 9.17 3.83
CA GLN A 77 -4.47 10.48 3.22
C GLN A 77 -5.14 11.51 4.17
N GLY A 78 -5.54 11.08 5.38
CA GLY A 78 -6.25 11.93 6.34
C GLY A 78 -7.76 12.00 6.14
N LEU A 79 -8.32 11.18 5.24
CA LEU A 79 -9.76 11.08 5.02
C LEU A 79 -10.38 10.16 6.07
N ASN A 80 -11.45 10.63 6.72
CA ASN A 80 -12.12 9.88 7.78
C ASN A 80 -12.99 8.77 7.20
N VAL A 81 -12.75 7.53 7.64
CA VAL A 81 -13.52 6.34 7.25
C VAL A 81 -13.81 5.55 8.52
N SER A 82 -15.08 5.25 8.80
CA SER A 82 -15.46 4.44 9.97
C SER A 82 -14.92 3.00 9.85
N PRO A 83 -14.42 2.37 10.94
CA PRO A 83 -14.09 0.94 10.93
C PRO A 83 -15.31 0.04 10.69
N ASP A 84 -16.53 0.58 10.76
CA ASP A 84 -17.77 -0.18 10.54
C ASP A 84 -17.87 -0.80 9.15
N VAL A 85 -17.10 -0.30 8.18
CA VAL A 85 -16.97 -0.92 6.84
C VAL A 85 -16.53 -2.39 6.89
N PHE A 86 -15.91 -2.81 8.01
CA PHE A 86 -15.47 -4.18 8.21
C PHE A 86 -16.53 -5.10 8.84
N LEU A 87 -17.64 -4.57 9.37
CA LEU A 87 -18.66 -5.39 10.06
C LEU A 87 -19.27 -6.46 9.14
N LYS A 88 -19.35 -6.19 7.82
CA LYS A 88 -19.82 -7.16 6.81
C LYS A 88 -18.90 -8.37 6.62
N PHE A 89 -17.70 -8.35 7.19
CA PHE A 89 -16.72 -9.46 7.14
C PHE A 89 -16.52 -10.13 8.49
N ILE A 90 -17.31 -9.76 9.49
CA ILE A 90 -17.23 -10.29 10.85
C ILE A 90 -18.46 -11.18 11.10
N ASP A 91 -18.23 -12.39 11.60
CA ASP A 91 -19.30 -13.31 12.01
C ASP A 91 -19.88 -12.98 13.40
N ASP A 92 -20.92 -13.71 13.81
CA ASP A 92 -21.59 -13.51 15.09
C ASP A 92 -20.65 -13.77 16.29
N GLU A 93 -19.57 -14.53 16.09
CA GLU A 93 -18.51 -14.77 17.06
C GLU A 93 -17.41 -13.69 17.06
N GLY A 94 -17.51 -12.66 16.22
CA GLY A 94 -16.54 -11.57 16.14
C GLY A 94 -15.28 -11.88 15.35
N LYS A 95 -15.26 -12.96 14.55
CA LYS A 95 -14.13 -13.40 13.74
C LYS A 95 -14.26 -12.98 12.29
N ILE A 96 -13.12 -12.80 11.64
CA ILE A 96 -13.08 -12.43 10.22
C ILE A 96 -13.37 -13.67 9.38
N THR A 97 -14.40 -13.61 8.55
CA THR A 97 -14.89 -14.75 7.73
C THR A 97 -13.97 -15.09 6.56
N CYS A 98 -13.08 -14.18 6.17
CA CYS A 98 -12.14 -14.38 5.07
C CYS A 98 -10.87 -15.11 5.54
N ASN A 99 -10.50 -16.19 4.86
CA ASN A 99 -9.28 -16.96 5.13
C ASN A 99 -8.16 -16.73 4.11
N GLU A 100 -8.36 -15.86 3.12
CA GLU A 100 -7.34 -15.60 2.10
C GLU A 100 -6.19 -14.77 2.68
N THR A 101 -4.97 -15.32 2.63
CA THR A 101 -3.75 -14.68 3.15
C THR A 101 -3.55 -13.24 2.66
N ARG A 102 -3.83 -12.96 1.38
CA ARG A 102 -3.67 -11.62 0.79
C ARG A 102 -4.68 -10.62 1.37
N SER A 103 -5.93 -11.04 1.53
CA SER A 103 -6.98 -10.26 2.19
C SER A 103 -6.65 -9.99 3.66
N LEU A 104 -6.21 -11.02 4.40
CA LEU A 104 -5.79 -10.90 5.80
C LEU A 104 -4.58 -9.99 5.99
N LEU A 105 -3.60 -10.04 5.07
CA LEU A 105 -2.44 -9.14 5.08
C LEU A 105 -2.85 -7.67 4.88
N CYS A 106 -3.76 -7.40 3.93
CA CYS A 106 -4.29 -6.06 3.73
C CYS A 106 -5.08 -5.57 4.95
N MET A 107 -5.91 -6.44 5.54
CA MET A 107 -6.65 -6.12 6.76
C MET A 107 -5.72 -5.83 7.94
N TYR A 108 -4.65 -6.62 8.11
CA TYR A 108 -3.63 -6.35 9.13
C TYR A 108 -2.99 -4.97 8.95
N ASN A 109 -2.63 -4.60 7.72
CA ASN A 109 -2.08 -3.27 7.42
C ASN A 109 -3.11 -2.14 7.66
N ALA A 110 -4.38 -2.36 7.29
CA ALA A 110 -5.47 -1.42 7.53
C ALA A 110 -5.73 -1.21 9.03
N ALA A 111 -5.65 -2.25 9.84
CA ALA A 111 -5.84 -2.13 11.28
C ALA A 111 -4.72 -1.32 11.97
N HIS A 112 -3.55 -1.15 11.33
CA HIS A 112 -2.46 -0.32 11.86
C HIS A 112 -2.67 1.19 11.71
N VAL A 113 -3.66 1.63 10.91
CA VAL A 113 -4.07 3.05 10.81
C VAL A 113 -5.21 3.41 11.78
N ARG A 114 -5.42 2.59 12.81
CA ARG A 114 -6.40 2.83 13.86
C ARG A 114 -6.08 4.07 14.71
N THR A 115 -7.12 4.71 15.21
CA THR A 115 -7.06 5.78 16.21
C THR A 115 -7.45 5.24 17.59
N HIS A 116 -7.40 6.10 18.62
CA HIS A 116 -7.74 5.71 19.99
C HIS A 116 -9.24 5.38 20.11
N GLY A 117 -9.56 4.28 20.80
CA GLY A 117 -10.95 3.82 21.04
C GLY A 117 -11.52 2.87 19.98
N GLU A 118 -10.76 2.54 18.93
CA GLU A 118 -11.24 1.66 17.85
C GLU A 118 -11.00 0.17 18.15
N GLU A 119 -11.78 -0.39 19.06
CA GLU A 119 -11.66 -1.79 19.49
C GLU A 119 -11.85 -2.79 18.35
N THR A 120 -12.74 -2.50 17.38
CA THR A 120 -12.93 -3.33 16.18
C THR A 120 -11.62 -3.56 15.43
N LEU A 121 -10.80 -2.52 15.27
CA LEU A 121 -9.50 -2.63 14.59
C LEU A 121 -8.45 -3.28 15.49
N SER A 122 -8.49 -3.05 16.80
CA SER A 122 -7.63 -3.76 17.76
C SER A 122 -7.85 -5.28 17.69
N SER A 123 -9.10 -5.71 17.70
CA SER A 123 -9.49 -7.13 17.58
C SER A 123 -9.12 -7.71 16.21
N ALA A 124 -9.40 -6.99 15.12
CA ALA A 124 -9.04 -7.44 13.78
C ALA A 124 -7.51 -7.54 13.60
N MET A 125 -6.74 -6.61 14.17
CA MET A 125 -5.28 -6.66 14.17
C MET A 125 -4.77 -7.91 14.90
N ALA A 126 -5.31 -8.22 16.08
CA ALA A 126 -4.92 -9.41 16.83
C ALA A 126 -5.26 -10.71 16.08
N TYR A 127 -6.48 -10.79 15.52
CA TYR A 127 -6.94 -11.92 14.73
C TYR A 127 -6.06 -12.17 13.50
N THR A 128 -5.90 -11.14 12.66
CA THR A 128 -5.11 -11.25 11.42
C THR A 128 -3.64 -11.56 11.70
N LYS A 129 -3.07 -10.99 12.78
CA LYS A 129 -1.70 -11.32 13.21
C LYS A 129 -1.55 -12.80 13.52
N GLY A 130 -2.43 -13.35 14.35
CA GLY A 130 -2.39 -14.77 14.74
C GLY A 130 -2.53 -15.70 13.54
N HIS A 131 -3.46 -15.41 12.63
CA HIS A 131 -3.63 -16.18 11.39
C HIS A 131 -2.40 -16.13 10.49
N LEU A 132 -1.81 -14.95 10.28
CA LEU A 132 -0.62 -14.78 9.45
C LEU A 132 0.61 -15.47 10.06
N GLN A 133 0.79 -15.40 11.38
CA GLN A 133 1.86 -16.11 12.09
C GLN A 133 1.71 -17.62 11.95
N CYS A 134 0.51 -18.14 12.22
CA CYS A 134 0.18 -19.55 12.07
C CYS A 134 0.45 -20.04 10.64
N ALA A 135 0.04 -19.27 9.62
CA ALA A 135 0.27 -19.60 8.21
C ALA A 135 1.76 -19.68 7.84
N VAL A 136 2.60 -18.83 8.43
CA VAL A 136 4.06 -18.86 8.24
C VAL A 136 4.68 -20.06 8.96
N GLU A 137 4.28 -20.34 10.21
CA GLU A 137 4.80 -21.43 11.04
C GLU A 137 4.44 -22.81 10.46
N GLN A 138 3.20 -22.97 10.01
CA GLN A 138 2.68 -24.19 9.40
C GLN A 138 3.04 -24.32 7.91
N GLN A 139 3.76 -23.34 7.34
CA GLN A 139 4.17 -23.33 5.92
C GLN A 139 3.01 -23.49 4.94
N THR A 140 1.83 -22.96 5.26
CA THR A 140 0.64 -23.05 4.40
C THR A 140 0.74 -22.12 3.19
N ILE A 141 1.61 -21.11 3.26
CA ILE A 141 1.90 -20.19 2.16
C ILE A 141 3.12 -20.72 1.40
N PRO A 142 3.00 -21.02 0.09
CA PRO A 142 4.13 -21.49 -0.69
C PRO A 142 5.22 -20.40 -0.82
N PRO A 143 6.49 -20.77 -1.08
CA PRO A 143 7.55 -19.82 -1.35
C PRO A 143 7.18 -18.86 -2.50
N SER A 144 6.92 -17.60 -2.16
CA SER A 144 6.31 -16.63 -3.06
C SER A 144 6.57 -15.20 -2.58
N ILE A 145 6.33 -14.23 -3.45
CA ILE A 145 6.35 -12.80 -3.10
C ILE A 145 5.38 -12.52 -1.93
N LEU A 146 4.26 -13.22 -1.87
CA LEU A 146 3.27 -13.08 -0.79
C LEU A 146 3.87 -13.52 0.55
N LEU A 147 4.56 -14.65 0.61
CA LEU A 147 5.23 -15.10 1.84
C LEU A 147 6.28 -14.07 2.32
N ASP A 148 7.09 -13.55 1.40
CA ASP A 148 8.08 -12.50 1.71
C ASP A 148 7.40 -11.26 2.31
N GLN A 149 6.28 -10.83 1.71
CA GLN A 149 5.49 -9.69 2.18
C GLN A 149 4.85 -9.94 3.55
N VAL A 150 4.33 -11.14 3.81
CA VAL A 150 3.75 -11.50 5.11
C VAL A 150 4.82 -11.44 6.20
N ARG A 151 5.97 -12.09 6.00
CA ARG A 151 7.08 -12.09 6.98
C ARG A 151 7.53 -10.67 7.32
N ARG A 152 7.79 -9.86 6.29
CA ARG A 152 8.19 -8.45 6.49
C ARG A 152 7.15 -7.63 7.24
N THR A 153 5.87 -7.92 7.02
CA THR A 153 4.77 -7.18 7.64
C THR A 153 4.54 -7.57 9.09
N LEU A 154 4.77 -8.83 9.43
CA LEU A 154 4.80 -9.29 10.82
C LEU A 154 5.99 -8.71 11.60
N GLU A 155 7.16 -8.56 10.96
CA GLU A 155 8.33 -7.88 11.55
C GLU A 155 8.10 -6.39 11.75
N THR A 156 7.64 -5.69 10.70
CA THR A 156 7.32 -4.26 10.76
C THR A 156 6.10 -3.97 9.89
N PRO A 157 4.98 -3.56 10.49
CA PRO A 157 3.75 -3.21 9.76
C PRO A 157 4.00 -2.15 8.71
N LEU A 158 3.31 -2.23 7.55
CA LEU A 158 3.56 -1.34 6.41
C LEU A 158 3.49 0.15 6.79
N PHE A 159 2.50 0.53 7.59
CA PHE A 159 2.30 1.91 8.04
C PHE A 159 3.47 2.48 8.86
N ARG A 160 4.26 1.62 9.50
CA ARG A 160 5.39 2.02 10.36
C ARG A 160 6.74 2.04 9.64
N ARG A 161 6.77 1.65 8.36
CA ARG A 161 8.03 1.58 7.60
C ARG A 161 8.45 2.96 7.11
N PRO A 162 9.72 3.35 7.27
CA PRO A 162 10.22 4.57 6.65
C PRO A 162 10.07 4.53 5.13
N ARG A 163 9.50 5.59 4.54
CA ARG A 163 9.11 5.62 3.11
C ARG A 163 10.23 5.19 2.16
N ARG A 164 11.44 5.72 2.35
CA ARG A 164 12.59 5.41 1.48
C ARG A 164 13.12 3.97 1.65
N VAL A 165 13.00 3.41 2.85
CA VAL A 165 13.39 2.02 3.14
C VAL A 165 12.35 1.05 2.55
N GLU A 166 11.06 1.38 2.63
CA GLU A 166 10.01 0.64 1.92
C GLU A 166 10.23 0.72 0.41
N ALA A 167 10.43 1.91 -0.16
CA ALA A 167 10.66 2.09 -1.60
C ALA A 167 11.82 1.24 -2.14
N ARG A 168 12.98 1.26 -1.47
CA ARG A 168 14.14 0.46 -1.91
C ARG A 168 13.83 -1.02 -2.01
N HIS A 169 13.10 -1.55 -1.04
CA HIS A 169 12.72 -2.96 -1.02
C HIS A 169 11.59 -3.27 -1.99
N PHE A 170 10.58 -2.42 -2.03
CA PHE A 170 9.41 -2.65 -2.86
C PHE A 170 9.75 -2.55 -4.34
N ILE A 171 10.75 -1.77 -4.75
CA ILE A 171 11.30 -1.82 -6.12
C ILE A 171 11.72 -3.24 -6.50
N SER A 172 12.48 -3.93 -5.63
CA SER A 172 12.93 -5.31 -5.88
C SER A 172 11.78 -6.33 -5.85
N VAL A 173 10.73 -6.06 -5.07
CA VAL A 173 9.51 -6.88 -5.05
C VAL A 173 8.70 -6.68 -6.32
N TYR A 174 8.46 -5.43 -6.72
CA TYR A 174 7.68 -5.04 -7.90
C TYR A 174 8.33 -5.53 -9.19
N GLU A 175 9.67 -5.53 -9.25
CA GLU A 175 10.42 -6.12 -10.36
C GLU A 175 10.12 -7.62 -10.56
N ARG A 176 9.76 -8.36 -9.51
CA ARG A 176 9.43 -9.79 -9.61
C ARG A 176 7.95 -10.05 -9.92
N MET A 177 7.09 -9.03 -9.87
CA MET A 177 5.65 -9.18 -10.09
C MET A 177 5.33 -9.34 -11.59
N THR A 178 4.43 -10.25 -11.91
CA THR A 178 3.96 -10.48 -13.30
C THR A 178 3.04 -9.37 -13.79
N THR A 179 2.37 -8.65 -12.88
CA THR A 179 1.46 -7.53 -13.17
C THR A 179 2.16 -6.18 -13.19
N ARG A 180 3.51 -6.16 -13.12
CA ARG A 180 4.28 -4.91 -13.05
C ARG A 180 4.10 -4.06 -14.30
N ASN A 181 4.13 -2.75 -14.13
CA ASN A 181 4.23 -1.79 -15.22
C ASN A 181 5.69 -1.36 -15.37
N ASP A 182 6.31 -1.71 -16.50
CA ASP A 182 7.74 -1.45 -16.70
C ASP A 182 8.09 0.05 -16.68
N ALA A 183 7.20 0.92 -17.15
CA ALA A 183 7.41 2.37 -17.12
C ALA A 183 7.42 2.90 -15.67
N ILE A 184 6.52 2.41 -14.81
CA ILE A 184 6.50 2.77 -13.39
C ILE A 184 7.77 2.25 -12.69
N LEU A 185 8.17 1.01 -12.97
CA LEU A 185 9.38 0.41 -12.38
C LEU A 185 10.65 1.19 -12.78
N GLU A 186 10.77 1.54 -14.05
CA GLU A 186 11.91 2.31 -14.55
C GLU A 186 11.96 3.70 -13.91
N LEU A 187 10.82 4.39 -13.80
CA LEU A 187 10.75 5.68 -13.13
C LEU A 187 11.14 5.56 -11.65
N ALA A 188 10.65 4.53 -10.93
CA ALA A 188 10.99 4.30 -9.53
C ALA A 188 12.50 4.08 -9.32
N LYS A 189 13.15 3.29 -10.19
CA LYS A 189 14.60 3.06 -10.12
C LYS A 189 15.40 4.35 -10.38
N LEU A 190 14.98 5.13 -11.37
CA LEU A 190 15.63 6.38 -11.72
C LEU A 190 15.46 7.43 -10.61
N ASP A 191 14.25 7.61 -10.09
CA ASP A 191 13.93 8.53 -9.00
C ASP A 191 14.73 8.22 -7.74
N PHE A 192 14.76 6.93 -7.35
CA PHE A 192 15.52 6.47 -6.20
C PHE A 192 17.01 6.80 -6.35
N SER A 193 17.58 6.58 -7.54
CA SER A 193 19.00 6.83 -7.81
C SER A 193 19.34 8.32 -7.76
N ILE A 194 18.46 9.18 -8.30
CA ILE A 194 18.63 10.65 -8.27
C ILE A 194 18.63 11.15 -6.82
N LEU A 195 17.68 10.69 -6.02
CA LEU A 195 17.58 11.11 -4.62
C LEU A 195 18.70 10.54 -3.74
N GLN A 196 19.14 9.31 -4.00
CA GLN A 196 20.28 8.74 -3.29
C GLN A 196 21.54 9.58 -3.54
N ALA A 197 21.78 10.02 -4.78
CA ALA A 197 22.89 10.90 -5.10
C ALA A 197 22.80 12.25 -4.35
N LEU A 198 21.60 12.83 -4.27
CA LEU A 198 21.35 14.05 -3.49
C LEU A 198 21.65 13.84 -2.00
N TYR A 199 21.14 12.77 -1.38
CA TYR A 199 21.40 12.47 0.03
C TYR A 199 22.88 12.26 0.33
N CYS A 200 23.63 11.63 -0.58
CA CYS A 200 25.08 11.49 -0.45
C CYS A 200 25.81 12.85 -0.51
N GLU A 201 25.35 13.77 -1.37
CA GLU A 201 25.90 15.11 -1.47
C GLU A 201 25.60 15.94 -0.21
N GLU A 202 24.36 15.90 0.29
CA GLU A 202 23.96 16.53 1.54
C GLU A 202 24.78 16.00 2.73
N LEU A 203 24.94 14.68 2.82
CA LEU A 203 25.75 14.06 3.86
C LEU A 203 27.21 14.53 3.78
N ARG A 204 27.78 14.58 2.58
CA ARG A 204 29.16 15.05 2.37
C ARG A 204 29.34 16.48 2.89
N THR A 205 28.39 17.37 2.64
CA THR A 205 28.40 18.75 3.14
C THR A 205 28.28 18.83 4.66
N LEU A 206 27.58 17.90 5.31
CA LEU A 206 27.44 17.87 6.78
C LEU A 206 28.66 17.27 7.49
N THR A 207 29.46 16.47 6.79
CA THR A 207 30.64 15.77 7.35
C THR A 207 31.97 16.48 7.07
N LEU A 208 31.96 17.57 6.28
CA LEU A 208 33.11 18.43 5.99
C LEU A 208 33.02 19.73 6.79
#